data_AF-A0A8T6U1T6-F1
#
_entry.id   AF-A0A8T6U1T6-F1
#
_cell.length_a   1.000
_cell.length_b   1.000
_cell.length_c   1.000
_cell.angle_alpha   90.00
_cell.angle_beta   90.00
_cell.angle_gamma   90.00
#
_symmetry.space_group_name_H-M   'P 1'
#
loop_
_entity.id
_entity.type
_entity.pdbx_description
1 polymer ?
#
loop_
_entity_poly.entity_id
_entity_poly.type
_entity_poly.pdbx_seq_one_letter_code
_entity_poly.pdbx_strand_id
1 'polypeptide(L)'
;YGYVLSERINLFDPDGLFPRSTVDAAIKRAIQQGNIAELQSLAEVAGTQAQQQIIRDAVKRLSTKAGDFVSKFCKSKVNREFPGQFRNKTVAEVIQAARQNVPGAARAKKLITELRFRK
;
A
#
# COMPACT_ATOMS: atom_id res chain seq x y z
N TYR A 1 -33.60 9.21 1.20
CA TYR A 1 -32.53 8.19 1.28
C TYR A 1 -31.19 8.89 1.47
N GLY A 2 -30.79 9.06 2.73
CA GLY A 2 -29.49 9.65 3.07
C GLY A 2 -28.46 8.54 3.23
N TYR A 3 -27.43 8.53 2.38
CA TYR A 3 -26.27 7.68 2.57
C TYR A 3 -25.08 8.55 2.93
N VAL A 4 -24.90 8.74 4.23
CA VAL A 4 -23.62 9.08 4.83
C VAL A 4 -22.78 7.81 4.75
N LEU A 5 -21.98 7.66 3.70
CA LEU A 5 -20.90 6.68 3.68
C LEU A 5 -19.58 7.41 3.91
N SER A 6 -19.42 7.90 5.13
CA SER A 6 -18.11 8.13 5.73
C SER A 6 -17.50 6.78 6.11
N GLU A 7 -17.37 5.88 5.14
CA GLU A 7 -16.52 4.70 5.30
C GLU A 7 -15.10 5.18 5.04
N ARG A 8 -14.35 5.35 6.13
CA ARG A 8 -12.89 5.45 6.08
C ARG A 8 -12.41 4.26 5.28
N ILE A 9 -11.92 4.53 4.07
CA ILE A 9 -11.44 3.51 3.15
C ILE A 9 -10.33 2.76 3.86
N ASN A 10 -10.65 1.58 4.39
CA ASN A 10 -9.67 0.63 4.88
C ASN A 10 -8.95 0.07 3.65
N LEU A 11 -7.95 0.84 3.18
CA LEU A 11 -7.16 0.62 1.97
C LEU A 11 -6.32 -0.67 2.00
N PHE A 12 -6.52 -1.51 3.01
CA PHE A 12 -5.90 -2.81 3.14
C PHE A 12 -6.92 -3.87 3.56
N ASP A 13 -8.09 -3.84 2.94
CA ASP A 13 -8.93 -5.02 2.88
C ASP A 13 -8.45 -5.93 1.73
N PRO A 14 -7.81 -7.08 2.02
CA PRO A 14 -7.47 -8.06 0.99
C PRO A 14 -8.73 -8.59 0.29
N ASP A 15 -9.87 -8.66 0.99
CA ASP A 15 -11.16 -9.17 0.50
C ASP A 15 -12.23 -8.09 0.28
N GLY A 16 -11.88 -6.80 0.34
CA GLY A 16 -12.82 -5.67 0.31
C GLY A 16 -13.70 -5.70 -0.95
N LEU A 17 -14.96 -6.09 -0.73
CA LEU A 17 -16.03 -6.35 -1.69
C LEU A 17 -16.07 -5.32 -2.83
N PHE A 18 -15.81 -5.81 -4.04
CA PHE A 18 -15.98 -5.20 -5.37
C PHE A 18 -15.46 -3.76 -5.56
N PRO A 19 -14.47 -3.53 -6.45
CA PRO A 19 -14.15 -2.17 -6.87
C PRO A 19 -15.38 -1.57 -7.57
N ARG A 20 -15.96 -0.51 -6.99
CA ARG A 20 -17.15 0.18 -7.52
C ARG A 20 -16.93 0.78 -8.91
N SER A 21 -15.67 0.96 -9.34
CA SER A 21 -15.30 1.45 -10.68
C SER A 21 -14.00 0.83 -11.23
N THR A 22 -13.81 0.91 -12.55
CA THR A 22 -12.58 0.49 -13.25
C THR A 22 -11.36 1.29 -12.80
N VAL A 23 -11.54 2.56 -12.44
CA VAL A 23 -10.50 3.45 -11.91
C VAL A 23 -10.07 2.98 -10.52
N ASP A 24 -11.00 2.58 -9.65
CA ASP A 24 -10.66 2.06 -8.33
C ASP A 24 -9.90 0.72 -8.41
N ALA A 25 -10.24 -0.13 -9.39
CA ALA A 25 -9.49 -1.34 -9.67
C ALA A 25 -8.06 -1.05 -10.15
N ALA A 26 -7.88 -0.03 -11.00
CA ALA A 26 -6.57 0.41 -11.47
C ALA A 26 -5.72 0.98 -10.32
N ILE A 27 -6.31 1.80 -9.44
CA ILE A 27 -5.65 2.32 -8.23
C ILE A 27 -5.23 1.17 -7.31
N LYS A 28 -6.12 0.20 -7.04
CA LYS A 28 -5.80 -0.98 -6.21
C LYS A 28 -4.62 -1.76 -6.79
N ARG A 29 -4.61 -1.98 -8.10
CA ARG A 29 -3.50 -2.65 -8.80
C ARG A 29 -2.20 -1.86 -8.67
N ALA A 30 -2.21 -0.56 -8.94
CA ALA A 30 -1.02 0.28 -8.86
C ALA A 30 -0.43 0.31 -7.43
N ILE A 31 -1.29 0.34 -6.39
CA ILE A 31 -0.88 0.21 -4.98
C ILE A 31 -0.23 -1.15 -4.71
N GLN A 32 -0.87 -2.24 -5.15
CA GLN A 32 -0.34 -3.60 -4.97
C GLN A 32 0.99 -3.82 -5.72
N GLN A 33 1.17 -3.12 -6.83
CA GLN A 33 2.39 -3.15 -7.63
C GLN A 33 3.48 -2.23 -7.08
N GLY A 34 3.14 -1.26 -6.22
CA GLY A 34 4.06 -0.25 -5.73
C GLY A 34 4.49 0.75 -6.80
N ASN A 35 3.71 0.90 -7.88
CA ASN A 35 4.08 1.77 -8.99
C ASN A 35 3.59 3.20 -8.74
N ILE A 36 4.49 4.05 -8.24
CA ILE A 36 4.21 5.45 -7.91
C ILE A 36 3.90 6.27 -9.17
N ALA A 37 4.55 5.97 -10.30
CA ALA A 37 4.34 6.68 -11.56
C ALA A 37 2.94 6.43 -12.15
N GLU A 38 2.47 5.18 -12.10
CA GLU A 38 1.10 4.84 -12.49
C GLU A 38 0.08 5.52 -11.56
N LEU A 39 0.35 5.56 -10.25
CA LEU A 39 -0.51 6.26 -9.30
C LEU A 39 -0.61 7.76 -9.62
N GLN A 40 0.50 8.43 -9.93
CA GLN A 40 0.49 9.84 -10.33
C GLN A 40 -0.29 10.07 -11.62
N SER A 41 -0.09 9.21 -12.63
CA SER A 41 -0.85 9.27 -13.90
C SER A 41 -2.35 9.07 -13.67
N LEU A 42 -2.73 8.14 -12.81
CA LEU A 42 -4.13 7.93 -12.41
C LEU A 42 -4.69 9.11 -11.60
N ALA A 43 -3.85 9.87 -10.88
CA ALA A 43 -4.30 11.05 -10.14
C ALA A 43 -4.70 12.20 -11.07
N GLU A 44 -4.02 12.33 -12.20
CA GLU A 44 -4.31 13.36 -13.21
C GLU A 44 -5.60 13.03 -13.98
N VAL A 45 -5.85 11.75 -14.26
CA VAL A 45 -7.06 11.28 -14.95
C VAL A 45 -8.25 11.11 -13.98
N ALA A 46 -7.99 11.02 -12.67
CA ALA A 46 -9.04 10.88 -11.65
C ALA A 46 -9.93 12.13 -11.60
N GLY A 47 -11.18 11.98 -12.05
CA GLY A 47 -12.17 13.05 -12.05
C GLY A 47 -12.76 13.38 -10.67
N THR A 48 -12.50 12.57 -9.63
CA THR A 48 -13.07 12.76 -8.29
C THR A 48 -12.00 13.14 -7.27
N GLN A 49 -12.23 14.18 -6.47
CA GLN A 49 -11.30 14.61 -5.41
C GLN A 49 -10.98 13.51 -4.39
N ALA A 50 -11.94 12.63 -4.09
CA ALA A 50 -11.72 11.47 -3.22
C ALA A 50 -10.67 10.51 -3.79
N GLN A 51 -10.69 10.23 -5.10
CA GLN A 51 -9.70 9.37 -5.75
C GLN A 51 -8.30 9.99 -5.73
N GLN A 52 -8.20 11.30 -5.96
CA GLN A 52 -6.93 12.02 -5.85
C GLN A 52 -6.36 11.96 -4.43
N GLN A 53 -7.20 12.08 -3.39
CA GLN A 53 -6.77 11.94 -2.00
C GLN A 53 -6.27 10.52 -1.69
N ILE A 54 -6.98 9.49 -2.14
CA ILE A 54 -6.54 8.08 -2.00
C ILE A 54 -5.17 7.87 -2.62
N ILE A 55 -4.97 8.39 -3.83
CA ILE A 55 -3.72 8.28 -4.56
C ILE A 55 -2.60 9.01 -3.81
N ARG A 56 -2.83 10.24 -3.35
CA ARG A 56 -1.83 11.00 -2.57
C ARG A 56 -1.45 10.29 -1.28
N ASP A 57 -2.43 9.73 -0.57
CA ASP A 57 -2.19 8.95 0.65
C ASP A 57 -1.42 7.66 0.36
N ALA A 58 -1.76 6.97 -0.72
CA ALA A 58 -1.05 5.79 -1.19
C ALA A 58 0.40 6.11 -1.55
N VAL A 59 0.64 7.17 -2.32
CA VAL A 59 2.00 7.64 -2.69
C VAL A 59 2.79 7.98 -1.43
N LYS A 60 2.21 8.74 -0.48
CA LYS A 60 2.87 9.09 0.77
C LYS A 60 3.29 7.86 1.58
N ARG A 61 2.43 6.83 1.64
CA ARG A 61 2.72 5.56 2.30
C ARG A 61 3.79 4.75 1.56
N LEU A 62 3.71 4.68 0.23
CA LEU A 62 4.67 3.94 -0.62
C LEU A 62 6.07 4.56 -0.60
N SER A 63 6.15 5.90 -0.53
CA SER A 63 7.39 6.67 -0.39
C SER A 63 7.97 6.63 1.03
N THR A 64 7.22 6.14 2.02
CA THR A 64 7.74 5.98 3.38
C THR A 64 8.76 4.83 3.39
N LYS A 65 9.83 4.97 4.19
CA LYS A 65 10.79 3.88 4.40
C LYS A 65 10.09 2.69 5.03
N ALA A 66 10.41 1.49 4.57
CA ALA A 66 9.79 0.26 5.08
C ALA A 66 10.06 0.06 6.57
N GLY A 67 11.25 0.45 7.07
CA GLY A 67 11.54 0.41 8.50
C GLY A 67 10.63 1.32 9.34
N ASP A 68 10.41 2.56 8.89
CA ASP A 68 9.52 3.52 9.56
C ASP A 68 8.06 3.07 9.48
N PHE A 69 7.66 2.50 8.34
CA PHE A 69 6.33 1.95 8.14
C PHE A 69 6.08 0.78 9.11
N VAL A 70 6.99 -0.19 9.19
CA VAL A 70 6.88 -1.34 10.09
C VAL A 70 6.89 -0.90 11.55
N SER A 71 7.70 0.09 11.91
CA SER A 71 7.74 0.62 13.29
C SER A 71 6.41 1.27 13.70
N LYS A 72 5.82 2.08 12.80
CA LYS A 72 4.57 2.81 13.05
C LYS A 72 3.33 1.91 13.00
N PHE A 73 3.22 1.07 11.97
CA PHE A 73 1.99 0.36 11.64
C PHE A 73 1.98 -1.13 11.98
N CYS A 74 3.13 -1.77 12.19
CA CYS A 74 3.22 -3.21 12.46
C CYS A 74 3.56 -3.50 13.93
N LYS A 75 3.20 -4.70 14.39
CA LYS A 75 3.50 -5.21 15.74
C LYS A 75 5.02 -5.27 15.97
N SER A 76 5.46 -5.09 17.22
CA SER A 76 6.90 -5.08 17.57
C SER A 76 7.65 -6.36 17.16
N LYS A 77 6.98 -7.52 17.14
CA LYS A 77 7.56 -8.79 16.66
C LYS A 77 7.94 -8.74 15.19
N VAL A 78 7.13 -8.06 14.36
CA VAL A 78 7.34 -7.90 12.92
C VAL A 78 8.61 -7.08 12.67
N ASN A 79 8.86 -6.05 13.48
CA ASN A 79 10.07 -5.24 13.37
C ASN A 79 11.36 -6.05 13.64
N ARG A 80 11.30 -7.06 14.51
CA ARG A 80 12.43 -7.95 14.80
C ARG A 80 12.69 -8.95 13.68
N GLU A 81 11.62 -9.43 13.04
CA GLU A 81 11.69 -10.39 11.93
C GLU A 81 11.89 -9.73 10.55
N PHE A 82 11.81 -8.39 10.49
CA PHE A 82 11.92 -7.68 9.23
C PHE A 82 13.36 -7.72 8.70
N PRO A 83 13.57 -8.18 7.45
CA PRO A 83 14.90 -8.27 6.85
C PRO A 83 15.59 -6.90 6.78
N GLY A 84 16.76 -6.78 7.43
CA GLY A 84 17.49 -5.51 7.60
C GLY A 84 17.84 -4.81 6.29
N GLN A 85 18.12 -5.57 5.23
CA GLN A 85 18.44 -5.07 3.88
C GLN A 85 17.32 -4.24 3.23
N PHE A 86 16.08 -4.33 3.73
CA PHE A 86 14.94 -3.57 3.23
C PHE A 86 14.52 -2.43 4.16
N ARG A 87 15.11 -2.28 5.35
CA ARG A 87 14.69 -1.22 6.30
C ARG A 87 14.87 0.19 5.75
N ASN A 88 15.94 0.41 5.00
CA ASN A 88 16.27 1.71 4.41
C ASN A 88 15.60 1.94 3.04
N LYS A 89 14.99 0.90 2.47
CA LYS A 89 14.28 0.98 1.19
C LYS A 89 12.86 1.49 1.39
N THR A 90 12.29 2.09 0.35
CA THR A 90 10.88 2.51 0.36
C THR A 90 9.96 1.29 0.26
N VAL A 91 8.71 1.42 0.71
CA VAL A 91 7.74 0.32 0.59
C VAL A 91 7.52 -0.06 -0.88
N ALA A 92 7.53 0.91 -1.80
CA ALA A 92 7.48 0.66 -3.24
C ALA A 92 8.63 -0.25 -3.72
N GLU A 93 9.87 0.07 -3.33
CA GLU A 93 11.04 -0.74 -3.68
C GLU A 93 10.99 -2.15 -3.09
N VAL A 94 10.43 -2.33 -1.88
CA VAL A 94 10.24 -3.67 -1.29
C VAL A 94 9.26 -4.50 -2.11
N ILE A 95 8.17 -3.89 -2.57
CA ILE A 95 7.19 -4.55 -3.42
C ILE A 95 7.82 -4.90 -4.78
N GLN A 96 8.60 -3.99 -5.36
CA GLN A 96 9.30 -4.23 -6.62
C GLN A 96 10.36 -5.33 -6.49
N ALA A 97 11.16 -5.31 -5.42
CA ALA A 97 12.15 -6.34 -5.12
C ALA A 97 11.49 -7.71 -4.90
N ALA A 98 10.28 -7.75 -4.34
CA ALA A 98 9.51 -8.99 -4.21
C ALA A 98 9.06 -9.53 -5.57
N ARG A 99 8.75 -8.66 -6.55
CA ARG A 99 8.46 -9.07 -7.93
C ARG A 99 9.71 -9.58 -8.65
N GLN A 100 10.87 -8.99 -8.37
CA GLN A 100 12.17 -9.40 -8.89
C GLN A 100 12.73 -10.66 -8.20
N ASN A 101 11.96 -11.32 -7.33
CA ASN A 101 12.37 -12.52 -6.58
C ASN A 101 13.67 -12.33 -5.77
N VAL A 102 13.95 -11.12 -5.31
CA VAL A 102 15.11 -10.87 -4.44
C VAL A 102 14.94 -11.66 -3.14
N PRO A 103 15.96 -12.42 -2.69
CA PRO A 103 15.87 -13.22 -1.47
C PRO A 103 15.48 -12.34 -0.28
N GLY A 104 14.46 -12.76 0.47
CA GLY A 104 13.92 -12.03 1.62
C GLY A 104 12.89 -10.94 1.28
N ALA A 105 12.77 -10.49 0.03
CA ALA A 105 11.80 -9.45 -0.35
C ALA A 105 10.35 -9.96 -0.27
N ALA A 106 10.10 -11.22 -0.63
CA ALA A 106 8.78 -11.84 -0.49
C ALA A 106 8.31 -11.87 0.97
N ARG A 107 9.23 -12.12 1.91
CA ARG A 107 8.94 -12.07 3.36
C ARG A 107 8.67 -10.63 3.80
N ALA A 108 9.50 -9.68 3.38
CA ALA A 108 9.30 -8.26 3.67
C ALA A 108 7.93 -7.76 3.18
N LYS A 109 7.55 -8.11 1.95
CA LYS A 109 6.24 -7.80 1.37
C LYS A 109 5.11 -8.34 2.24
N LYS A 110 5.14 -9.65 2.57
CA LYS A 110 4.12 -10.28 3.44
C LYS A 110 3.95 -9.55 4.78
N LEU A 111 5.05 -9.19 5.42
CA LEU A 111 5.05 -8.50 6.72
C LEU A 111 4.41 -7.09 6.66
N ILE A 112 4.58 -6.39 5.55
CA ILE A 112 4.01 -5.04 5.33
C ILE A 112 2.53 -5.14 4.94
N THR A 113 2.19 -6.16 4.15
CA THR A 113 0.83 -6.31 3.61
C THR A 113 -0.11 -6.91 4.64
N GLU A 114 0.18 -8.07 5.20
CA GLU A 114 -0.86 -8.85 5.88
C GLU A 114 -1.41 -8.17 7.15
N LEU A 115 -2.73 -8.13 7.25
CA LEU A 115 -3.46 -7.50 8.36
C LEU A 115 -3.07 -8.05 9.73
N ARG A 116 -2.75 -9.35 9.83
CA ARG A 116 -2.36 -10.02 11.10
C ARG A 116 -1.13 -9.39 11.77
N PHE A 117 -0.30 -8.70 10.98
CA PHE A 117 0.93 -8.05 11.43
C PHE A 117 0.76 -6.58 11.79
N ARG A 118 -0.40 -5.99 11.51
CA ARG A 118 -0.72 -4.61 11.88
C ARG A 118 -1.06 -4.47 13.36
N LYS A 119 -0.83 -3.28 13.90
CA LYS A 119 -1.21 -2.89 15.27
C LYS A 119 -2.72 -2.68 15.38
#